data_AF-A0A3Q9EXJ8-F1
#
_entry.id   AF-A0A3Q9EXJ8-F1
#
_cell.length_a   1.000
_cell.length_b   1.000
_cell.length_c   1.000
_cell.angle_alpha   90.00
_cell.angle_beta   90.00
_cell.angle_gamma   90.00
#
_symmetry.space_group_name_H-M   'P 1'
#
loop_
_entity.id
_entity.type
_entity.pdbx_description
1 polymer ?
#
loop_
_entity_poly.entity_id
_entity_poly.type
_entity_poly.pdbx_seq_one_letter_code
_entity_poly.pdbx_strand_id
1 'polypeptide(L)' 'MNCDEFVELVTDFLDGSLSEEDEQRFVGHLAECSKCELYLDQFRQTIATTGELTPESISDDARGLLLTAFRDWRRS' A
#
# COMPACT_ATOMS: atom_id res chain seq x y z
N MET A 1 -11.12 -9.42 -14.01
CA MET A 1 -11.41 -9.42 -12.56
C MET A 1 -12.50 -8.41 -12.28
N ASN A 2 -13.15 -8.48 -11.13
CA ASN A 2 -14.08 -7.44 -10.66
C ASN A 2 -13.37 -6.42 -9.75
N CYS A 3 -14.08 -5.38 -9.33
CA CYS A 3 -13.50 -4.31 -8.50
C CYS A 3 -13.04 -4.79 -7.12
N ASP A 4 -13.72 -5.77 -6.51
CA ASP A 4 -13.34 -6.27 -5.19
C ASP A 4 -12.03 -7.06 -5.29
N GLU A 5 -11.92 -7.95 -6.28
CA GLU A 5 -10.67 -8.66 -6.58
C GLU A 5 -9.52 -7.70 -6.91
N PHE A 6 -9.81 -6.60 -7.63
CA PHE A 6 -8.82 -5.58 -7.93
C PHE A 6 -8.27 -4.93 -6.66
N VAL A 7 -9.17 -4.49 -5.76
CA VAL A 7 -8.80 -3.80 -4.51
C VAL A 7 -7.88 -4.66 -3.65
N GLU A 8 -8.17 -5.96 -3.53
CA GLU A 8 -7.34 -6.89 -2.75
C GLU A 8 -5.93 -7.07 -3.33
N LEU A 9 -5.75 -6.89 -4.64
CA LEU A 9 -4.48 -7.09 -5.34
C LEU A 9 -3.68 -5.80 -5.56
N VAL A 10 -4.16 -4.63 -5.11
CA VAL A 10 -3.47 -3.35 -5.30
C VAL A 10 -2.08 -3.35 -4.68
N THR A 11 -1.95 -3.87 -3.46
CA THR A 11 -0.65 -3.91 -2.76
C THR A 11 0.33 -4.82 -3.49
N ASP A 12 -0.10 -6.03 -3.87
CA ASP A 12 0.74 -6.98 -4.59
C ASP A 12 1.19 -6.44 -5.96
N PHE A 13 0.31 -5.71 -6.65
CA PHE A 13 0.67 -5.02 -7.89
C PHE A 13 1.74 -3.95 -7.66
N LEU A 14 1.61 -3.14 -6.61
CA LEU A 14 2.58 -2.08 -6.28
C LEU A 14 3.92 -2.65 -5.81
N ASP A 15 3.90 -3.80 -5.15
CA ASP A 15 5.10 -4.52 -4.70
C ASP A 15 5.75 -5.35 -5.81
N GLY A 16 5.12 -5.46 -6.99
CA GLY A 16 5.60 -6.27 -8.11
C GLY A 16 5.61 -7.78 -7.81
N SER A 17 4.70 -8.24 -6.95
CA SER A 17 4.62 -9.62 -6.47
C SER A 17 3.55 -10.46 -7.19
N LEU A 18 2.75 -9.85 -8.06
CA LEU A 18 1.73 -10.55 -8.84
C LEU A 18 2.34 -11.56 -9.83
N SER A 19 1.56 -12.61 -10.10
CA SER A 19 1.82 -13.48 -11.25
C SER A 19 1.60 -12.69 -12.55
N GLU A 20 2.27 -13.08 -13.64
CA GLU A 20 2.08 -12.44 -14.96
C GLU A 20 0.62 -12.48 -15.42
N GLU A 21 -0.12 -13.55 -15.09
CA GLU A 21 -1.53 -13.69 -15.44
C GLU A 21 -2.40 -12.68 -14.66
N ASP A 22 -2.18 -12.55 -13.35
CA ASP A 22 -2.94 -11.63 -12.52
C ASP A 22 -2.59 -10.18 -12.83
N GLU A 23 -1.33 -9.86 -13.12
CA GLU A 23 -0.92 -8.53 -13.54
C GLU A 23 -1.61 -8.12 -14.86
N GLN A 24 -1.69 -9.02 -15.84
CA GLN A 24 -2.43 -8.76 -17.08
C GLN A 24 -3.92 -8.51 -16.83
N ARG A 25 -4.55 -9.31 -15.96
CA ARG A 25 -5.97 -9.13 -15.59
C ARG A 25 -6.19 -7.81 -14.84
N PHE A 26 -5.23 -7.41 -14.00
CA PHE A 26 -5.23 -6.16 -13.24
C PHE A 26 -5.11 -4.94 -14.15
N VAL A 27 -4.11 -4.93 -15.03
CA VAL A 27 -3.93 -3.85 -16.02
C VAL A 27 -5.11 -3.78 -16.99
N GLY A 28 -5.65 -4.93 -17.42
CA GLY A 28 -6.85 -4.98 -18.24
C GLY A 28 -8.05 -4.31 -17.57
N HIS A 29 -8.25 -4.53 -16.26
CA HIS A 29 -9.34 -3.90 -15.51
C HIS A 29 -9.19 -2.37 -15.42
N LEU A 30 -7.97 -1.86 -15.28
CA LEU A 30 -7.71 -0.41 -15.26
C LEU A 30 -8.19 0.28 -16.54
N ALA A 31 -8.04 -0.38 -17.70
CA ALA A 31 -8.48 0.17 -18.99
C ALA A 31 -10.02 0.29 -19.10
N GLU A 32 -10.76 -0.47 -18.30
CA GLU A 32 -12.23 -0.56 -18.38
C GLU A 32 -12.93 0.16 -17.21
N CYS A 33 -12.22 0.48 -16.13
CA CYS A 33 -12.81 0.98 -14.89
C CYS A 33 -12.09 2.22 -14.33
N SER A 34 -12.59 3.41 -14.68
CA SER A 34 -12.07 4.69 -14.19
C SER A 34 -12.14 4.86 -12.66
N LYS A 35 -13.04 4.15 -11.97
CA LYS A 35 -13.10 4.16 -10.49
C LYS A 35 -11.90 3.44 -9.88
N CYS A 36 -11.50 2.31 -10.45
CA CYS A 36 -10.34 1.54 -9.97
C CYS A 36 -9.02 2.22 -10.37
N GLU A 37 -8.99 2.93 -11.50
CA GLU A 37 -7.88 3.82 -11.84
C GLU A 37 -7.70 4.92 -10.78
N LEU A 38 -8.78 5.61 -10.41
CA LEU A 38 -8.74 6.62 -9.33
C LEU A 38 -8.35 6.00 -7.99
N TYR A 39 -8.82 4.79 -7.68
CA TYR A 39 -8.46 4.09 -6.46
C TYR A 39 -6.95 3.79 -6.39
N LEU A 40 -6.36 3.31 -7.48
CA LEU A 40 -4.92 3.09 -7.57
C LEU A 40 -4.12 4.39 -7.42
N ASP A 41 -4.61 5.49 -8.00
CA ASP A 41 -3.97 6.81 -7.85
C ASP A 41 -3.98 7.29 -6.40
N GLN A 42 -5.08 7.06 -5.66
CA GLN A 42 -5.15 7.35 -4.22
C GLN A 42 -4.12 6.56 -3.40
N PHE A 43 -3.89 5.28 -3.73
CA PHE A 43 -2.85 4.48 -3.11
C PHE A 43 -1.46 5.07 -3.39
N ARG A 44 -1.17 5.42 -4.65
CA ARG A 44 0.11 6.02 -5.05
C ARG A 44 0.35 7.35 -4.34
N GLN A 45 -0.67 8.21 -4.24
CA GLN A 45 -0.58 9.48 -3.51
C GLN A 45 -0.35 9.26 -2.01
N THR A 46 -1.03 8.29 -1.41
CA THR A 46 -0.84 7.93 0.00
C THR A 46 0.59 7.46 0.23
N ILE A 47 1.12 6.57 -0.61
CA ILE A 47 2.51 6.09 -0.53
C ILE A 47 3.51 7.23 -0.69
N ALA A 48 3.31 8.12 -1.66
CA ALA A 48 4.19 9.26 -1.85
C ALA A 48 4.19 10.17 -0.62
N THR A 49 3.01 10.52 -0.12
CA THR A 49 2.84 11.42 1.03
C THR A 49 3.43 10.83 2.31
N THR A 50 3.22 9.53 2.57
CA THR A 50 3.79 8.88 3.77
C THR A 50 5.27 8.55 3.61
N GLY A 51 5.74 8.35 2.38
CA GLY A 51 7.16 8.12 2.06
C GLY A 51 8.05 9.35 2.27
N GLU A 52 7.47 10.56 2.30
CA GLU A 52 8.17 11.80 2.64
C GLU A 52 8.44 11.95 4.14
N LEU A 53 7.81 11.14 4.99
CA LEU A 53 7.98 11.22 6.44
C LEU A 53 9.40 10.81 6.83
N THR A 54 10.08 11.71 7.54
CA THR A 54 11.41 11.46 8.10
C THR A 54 11.32 11.09 9.58
N PRO A 55 12.39 10.54 10.20
CA PRO A 55 12.43 10.33 11.64
C PRO A 55 12.18 11.60 12.47
N GLU A 56 12.47 12.77 11.91
CA GLU A 56 12.21 14.08 12.54
C GLU A 56 10.73 14.51 12.41
N SER A 57 9.96 13.84 11.56
CA SER A 57 8.52 14.07 11.38
C SER A 57 7.67 13.45 12.50
N ILE A 58 8.26 12.57 13.33
CA ILE A 58 7.61 11.98 14.50
C ILE A 58 8.15 12.63 15.77
N SER A 59 7.27 12.87 16.75
CA SER A 59 7.71 13.35 18.07
C SER A 59 8.55 12.29 18.78
N ASP A 60 9.48 12.73 19.64
CA ASP A 60 10.30 11.81 20.44
C ASP A 60 9.46 10.87 21.30
N ASP A 61 8.32 11.36 21.79
CA ASP A 61 7.38 10.58 22.61
C ASP A 61 6.72 9.46 21.78
N ALA A 62 6.20 9.79 20.59
CA ALA A 62 5.63 8.81 19.66
C ALA A 62 6.70 7.79 19.21
N ARG A 63 7.93 8.24 18.95
CA ARG A 63 9.06 7.38 18.61
C ARG A 63 9.37 6.39 19.74
N GLY A 64 9.40 6.86 20.99
CA GLY A 64 9.60 6.01 22.17
C GLY A 64 8.52 4.94 22.32
N LEU A 65 7.26 5.32 22.12
CA LEU A 65 6.11 4.41 22.14
C LEU A 65 6.21 3.33 21.05
N LEU A 66 6.47 3.72 19.80
CA LEU A 66 6.62 2.79 18.68
C LEU A 66 7.75 1.79 18.90
N LEU A 67 8.93 2.26 19.33
CA LEU A 67 10.07 1.40 19.64
C LEU A 67 9.80 0.44 20.80
N THR A 68 8.95 0.81 21.74
CA THR A 68 8.54 -0.08 22.84
C THR A 68 7.60 -1.16 22.32
N ALA A 69 6.57 -0.76 21.55
CA ALA A 69 5.63 -1.69 20.93
C ALA A 69 6.33 -2.74 20.04
N PHE A 70 7.26 -2.32 19.17
CA PHE A 70 8.01 -3.26 18.33
C PHE A 70 8.92 -4.22 19.11
N ARG A 71 9.49 -3.77 20.24
CA ARG A 71 10.31 -4.62 21.13
C ARG A 71 9.48 -5.64 21.89
N ASP A 72 8.24 -5.31 22.22
CA ASP A 72 7.32 -6.21 22.92
C ASP A 72 6.74 -7.26 21.98
N TRP A 73 6.39 -6.88 20.75
CA TRP A 73 5.92 -7.81 19.72
C TRP A 73 6.93 -8.92 19.39
N ARG A 74 8.24 -8.62 19.39
CA ARG A 74 9.26 -9.65 19.13
C ARG A 74 9.48 -10.62 20.30
N ARG A 75 8.90 -10.32 21.47
CA ARG A 75 9.00 -11.14 22.70
C ARG A 75 7.75 -12.00 22.92
N SER A 76 6.71 -11.84 22.12
CA SER A 76 5.51 -12.69 22.05
C SER A 76 5.62 -13.75 20.98
#